data_AF-A0A965I2M1-F1
#
_entry.id   AF-A0A965I2M1-F1
#
_cell.length_a   1.000
_cell.length_b   1.000
_cell.length_c   1.000
_cell.angle_alpha   90.00
_cell.angle_beta   90.00
_cell.angle_gamma   90.00
#
_symmetry.space_group_name_H-M   'P 1'
#
loop_
_entity.id
_entity.type
_entity.pdbx_description
1 polymer ?
#
loop_
_entity_poly.entity_id
_entity_poly.type
_entity_poly.pdbx_seq_one_letter_code
_entity_poly.pdbx_strand_id
1 'polypeptide(L)' 'MELFVADLIERFYTALWPFLRIGAMLIAVPVLSIDAVSVRIRVLLTLALTLMIYPMVEWPTIDPVSAEGLAEI' A
#
# COMPACT_ATOMS: atom_id res chain seq x y z
N MET A 1 26.54 3.42 -5.61
CA MET A 1 25.56 2.37 -5.96
C MET A 1 24.81 1.91 -4.71
N GLU A 2 25.50 1.67 -3.58
CA GLU A 2 24.91 1.45 -2.24
C GLU A 2 23.81 2.46 -1.86
N LEU A 3 24.10 3.77 -1.99
CA LEU A 3 23.14 4.83 -1.62
C LEU A 3 21.83 4.77 -2.44
N PHE A 4 21.90 4.38 -3.72
CA PHE A 4 20.70 4.31 -4.58
C PHE A 4 19.78 3.14 -4.20
N VAL A 5 20.36 2.00 -3.82
CA VAL A 5 19.60 0.83 -3.40
C VAL A 5 18.91 1.10 -2.05
N ALA A 6 19.62 1.72 -1.11
CA ALA A 6 19.06 2.10 0.19
C ALA A 6 17.86 3.04 0.04
N ASP A 7 17.99 4.11 -0.76
CA ASP A 7 16.90 5.07 -1.01
C ASP A 7 15.68 4.44 -1.68
N LEU A 8 15.89 3.48 -2.60
CA LEU A 8 14.82 2.75 -3.26
C LEU A 8 14.06 1.86 -2.28
N ILE A 9 14.78 1.17 -1.41
CA ILE A 9 14.21 0.29 -0.39
C ILE A 9 13.37 1.09 0.60
N GLU A 10 13.86 2.25 1.05
CA GLU A 10 13.13 3.14 1.94
C GLU A 10 11.83 3.65 1.29
N ARG A 11 11.90 4.12 0.03
CA ARG A 11 10.70 4.50 -0.74
C ARG A 11 9.72 3.34 -0.89
N PHE A 12 10.22 2.13 -1.12
CA PHE A 12 9.37 0.96 -1.26
C PHE A 12 8.64 0.65 0.05
N TYR A 13 9.34 0.65 1.19
CA TYR A 13 8.71 0.39 2.50
C TYR A 13 7.69 1.45 2.88
N THR A 14 7.96 2.73 2.62
CA THR A 14 7.00 3.81 2.89
C THR A 14 5.75 3.73 1.98
N ALA A 15 5.89 3.28 0.74
CA ALA A 15 4.76 3.07 -0.17
C ALA A 15 4.00 1.77 0.09
N LEU A 16 4.61 0.79 0.75
CA LEU A 16 3.99 -0.51 1.02
C LEU A 16 2.77 -0.37 1.95
N TRP A 17 2.86 0.50 2.97
CA TRP A 17 1.80 0.71 3.94
C TRP A 17 0.47 1.21 3.33
N PRO A 18 0.45 2.33 2.58
CA PRO A 18 -0.77 2.79 1.91
C PRO A 18 -1.27 1.81 0.85
N PHE A 19 -0.36 1.11 0.16
CA PHE A 19 -0.74 0.10 -0.82
C PHE A 19 -1.55 -1.05 -0.20
N LEU A 20 -1.09 -1.57 0.95
CA LEU A 20 -1.77 -2.64 1.67
C LEU A 20 -3.15 -2.17 2.19
N ARG A 21 -3.23 -0.98 2.79
CA ARG A 21 -4.49 -0.43 3.33
C ARG A 21 -5.54 -0.18 2.24
N ILE A 22 -5.14 0.47 1.16
CA ILE A 22 -6.04 0.74 0.01
C ILE A 22 -6.45 -0.57 -0.66
N GLY A 23 -5.51 -1.52 -0.79
CA GLY A 23 -5.79 -2.85 -1.33
C GLY A 23 -6.80 -3.63 -0.48
N ALA A 24 -6.67 -3.58 0.85
CA ALA A 24 -7.62 -4.19 1.78
C ALA A 24 -9.02 -3.57 1.64
N MET A 25 -9.11 -2.23 1.55
CA MET A 25 -10.38 -1.53 1.27
C MET A 25 -11.02 -1.99 -0.04
N LEU A 26 -10.24 -2.09 -1.12
CA LEU A 26 -10.69 -2.55 -2.43
C LEU A 26 -11.28 -3.96 -2.40
N ILE A 27 -10.69 -4.86 -1.61
CA ILE A 27 -11.17 -6.24 -1.44
C ILE A 27 -12.43 -6.27 -0.57
N ALA A 28 -12.50 -5.42 0.46
CA ALA A 28 -13.65 -5.32 1.36
C ALA A 28 -14.90 -4.73 0.69
N VAL A 29 -14.74 -3.90 -0.34
CA VAL A 29 -15.85 -3.29 -1.10
C VAL A 29 -16.50 -4.33 -2.03
N PRO A 30 -17.78 -4.71 -1.84
CA PRO A 30 -18.40 -5.78 -2.63
C PRO A 30 -18.40 -5.53 -4.14
N VAL A 31 -18.63 -4.28 -4.56
CA VAL A 31 -18.70 -3.87 -5.98
C VAL A 31 -17.36 -4.04 -6.69
N LEU A 32 -16.25 -3.88 -5.98
CA LEU A 32 -14.90 -4.00 -6.53
C LEU A 32 -14.33 -5.42 -6.37
N SER A 33 -15.05 -6.29 -5.65
CA SER A 33 -14.68 -7.67 -5.37
C SER A 33 -15.37 -8.69 -6.29
N ILE A 34 -16.25 -8.26 -7.18
CA ILE A 34 -16.94 -9.12 -8.16
C ILE A 34 -15.99 -9.68 -9.24
N ASP A 35 -16.37 -10.81 -9.84
CA ASP A 35 -15.58 -11.48 -10.89
C ASP A 35 -15.32 -10.61 -12.14
N ALA A 36 -16.18 -9.61 -12.39
CA ALA A 36 -15.96 -8.65 -13.47
C ALA A 36 -14.70 -7.80 -13.27
N VAL A 37 -14.24 -7.62 -12.03
CA VAL A 37 -13.01 -6.89 -11.71
C VAL A 37 -11.88 -7.89 -11.47
N SER A 38 -11.10 -8.13 -12.53
CA SER A 38 -9.95 -9.04 -12.44
C SER A 38 -8.93 -8.59 -11.40
N VAL A 39 -8.15 -9.54 -10.85
CA VAL A 39 -7.04 -9.25 -9.93
C VAL A 39 -6.07 -8.21 -10.51
N ARG A 40 -5.81 -8.26 -11.83
CA ARG A 40 -4.93 -7.30 -12.51
C ARG A 40 -5.48 -5.87 -12.41
N ILE A 41 -6.78 -5.70 -12.66
CA ILE A 41 -7.45 -4.40 -12.54
C ILE A 41 -7.41 -3.91 -11.10
N ARG A 42 -7.68 -4.79 -10.12
CA ARG A 42 -7.60 -4.43 -8.70
C ARG A 42 -6.21 -3.93 -8.31
N VAL A 43 -5.15 -4.65 -8.69
CA VAL A 43 -3.77 -4.24 -8.40
C VAL A 43 -3.41 -2.91 -9.05
N LEU A 44 -3.81 -2.69 -10.30
CA LEU A 44 -3.58 -1.41 -10.99
C LEU A 44 -4.34 -0.26 -10.34
N LEU A 45 -5.60 -0.49 -9.94
CA LEU A 45 -6.41 0.49 -9.21
C LEU A 45 -5.81 0.81 -7.85
N THR A 46 -5.38 -0.20 -7.08
CA THR A 46 -4.68 0.00 -5.82
C THR A 46 -3.46 0.87 -6.03
N LEU A 47 -2.61 0.53 -7.01
CA LEU A 47 -1.39 1.28 -7.29
C LEU A 47 -1.68 2.74 -7.67
N ALA A 48 -2.66 2.96 -8.57
CA ALA A 48 -3.06 4.30 -8.98
C ALA A 48 -3.56 5.14 -7.79
N LEU A 49 -4.41 4.56 -6.95
CA LEU A 49 -4.93 5.22 -5.75
C LEU A 49 -3.81 5.48 -4.72
N THR A 50 -2.89 4.53 -4.53
CA THR A 50 -1.73 4.73 -3.66
C THR A 50 -0.90 5.92 -4.11
N LEU A 51 -0.58 6.04 -5.39
CA LEU A 51 0.19 7.17 -5.91
C LEU A 51 -0.53 8.51 -5.74
N MET A 52 -1.87 8.53 -5.84
CA MET A 52 -2.66 9.74 -5.65
C MET A 52 -2.82 10.13 -4.17
N ILE A 53 -3.05 9.16 -3.28
CA ILE A 53 -3.40 9.41 -1.88
C ILE A 53 -2.14 9.52 -1.01
N TYR A 54 -1.05 8.81 -1.34
CA TYR A 54 0.20 8.83 -0.59
C TYR A 54 0.68 10.24 -0.20
N PRO A 55 0.76 11.23 -1.11
CA PRO A 55 1.23 12.58 -0.76
C PRO A 55 0.20 13.42 0.01
N MET A 56 -1.05 12.96 0.10
CA MET A 56 -2.15 13.73 0.70
C MET A 56 -2.38 13.39 2.18
N VAL A 57 -1.75 12.31 2.68
CA VAL A 57 -1.97 11.77 4.02
C VAL A 57 -0.62 11.54 4.69
N GLU A 58 -0.53 11.87 5.98
CA GLU A 58 0.61 11.51 6.80
C GLU A 58 0.50 10.04 7.22
N TRP A 59 1.48 9.22 6.82
CA TRP A 59 1.50 7.79 7.11
C TRP A 59 2.45 7.49 8.28
N PRO A 60 2.09 6.57 9.19
CA PRO A 60 2.96 6.19 10.29
C PRO A 60 4.25 5.56 9.75
N THR A 61 5.38 6.01 10.26
CA THR A 61 6.71 5.43 10.01
C THR A 61 7.04 4.46 11.12
N ILE A 62 6.35 3.31 11.12
CA ILE A 62 6.54 2.22 12.08
C ILE A 62 7.15 1.01 11.38
N ASP A 63 7.98 0.26 12.11
CA ASP A 63 8.48 -1.03 11.61
C ASP A 63 7.31 -2.02 11.56
N PRO A 64 6.92 -2.53 10.37
CA PRO A 64 5.78 -3.43 10.23
C PRO A 64 5.99 -4.79 10.92
N VAL A 65 7.23 -5.16 11.24
CA VAL A 65 7.56 -6.40 11.96
C VAL A 65 7.63 -6.18 13.47
N SER A 66 7.54 -4.94 13.94
CA SER A 66 7.47 -4.60 15.36
C SER A 66 6.10 -4.94 15.96
N ALA A 67 6.06 -5.05 17.30
CA ALA A 67 4.82 -5.28 18.04
C ALA A 67 3.78 -4.16 17.81
N GLU A 68 4.22 -2.92 17.68
CA GLU A 68 3.36 -1.77 17.36
C GLU A 68 2.83 -1.86 15.92
N GLY A 69 3.69 -2.27 14.98
CA GLY A 69 3.30 -2.52 13.58
C GLY A 69 2.19 -3.56 13.45
N LEU A 70 2.22 -4.60 14.28
CA LEU A 70 1.23 -5.66 14.27
C LEU A 70 -0.15 -5.23 14.79
N ALA A 71 -0.22 -4.21 15.64
CA ALA A 71 -1.47 -3.68 16.18
C ALA A 71 -2.20 -2.72 15.22
N GLU A 72 -1.49 -2.21 14.21
CA GLU A 72 -1.96 -1.18 13.28
C GLU A 72 -2.53 -1.78 11.96
N ILE A 73 -2.50 -3.13 11.85
CA ILE A 73 -3.05 -3.97 10.77
C ILE A 73 -4.43 -4.50 11.18
#